data_AF-A0A2W4TYB5-F1
#
_entry.id   AF-A0A2W4TYB5-F1
#
_cell.length_a   1.000
_cell.length_b   1.000
_cell.length_c   1.000
_cell.angle_alpha   90.00
_cell.angle_beta   90.00
_cell.angle_gamma   90.00
#
_symmetry.space_group_name_H-M   'P 1'
#
loop_
_entity.id
_entity.type
_entity.pdbx_description
1 polymer ?
#
loop_
_entity_poly.entity_id
_entity_poly.type
_entity_poly.pdbx_seq_one_letter_code
_entity_poly.pdbx_strand_id
1 'polypeptide(L)'
;MIEVSLAGAIALAKDGKNLPAATEQFEAILAQVRTESPTGAMLLRQLWQEYVSIQRSATFWENMSDAEKGLSEKMAESNVQLQRNYMRLVQEQ
;
A
#
# COMPACT_ATOMS: atom_id res chain seq x y z
N MET A 1 5.67 -24.96 10.11
CA MET A 1 6.88 -24.11 10.29
C MET A 1 7.00 -23.32 9.00
N ILE A 2 6.74 -22.02 8.99
CA ILE A 2 6.88 -21.22 7.76
C ILE A 2 8.38 -21.15 7.50
N GLU A 3 8.84 -21.73 6.39
CA GLU A 3 10.24 -21.64 5.98
C GLU A 3 10.61 -20.17 5.80
N VAL A 4 11.55 -19.70 6.63
CA VAL A 4 12.11 -18.36 6.51
C VAL A 4 12.94 -18.35 5.23
N SER A 5 12.43 -17.69 4.20
CA SER A 5 13.05 -17.62 2.88
C SER A 5 12.87 -16.24 2.27
N LEU A 6 13.79 -15.83 1.41
CA LEU A 6 13.70 -14.53 0.74
C LEU A 6 12.44 -14.47 -0.15
N ALA A 7 12.09 -15.59 -0.77
CA ALA A 7 10.84 -15.72 -1.53
C ALA A 7 9.60 -15.54 -0.64
N GLY A 8 9.61 -16.07 0.59
CA GLY A 8 8.56 -15.87 1.58
C GLY A 8 8.43 -14.41 2.01
N ALA A 9 9.55 -13.75 2.33
CA ALA A 9 9.57 -12.33 2.67
C ALA A 9 9.03 -11.46 1.53
N ILE A 10 9.45 -11.73 0.28
CA ILE A 10 8.94 -11.02 -0.91
C ILE A 10 7.44 -11.28 -1.10
N ALA A 11 6.98 -12.53 -0.94
CA ALA A 11 5.57 -12.86 -1.08
C ALA A 11 4.68 -12.13 -0.06
N LEU A 12 5.14 -12.03 1.19
CA LEU A 12 4.46 -11.26 2.24
C LEU A 12 4.43 -9.76 1.91
N ALA A 13 5.54 -9.20 1.45
CA ALA A 13 5.65 -7.77 1.17
C ALA A 13 4.83 -7.28 -0.03
N LYS A 14 4.28 -8.18 -0.86
CA LYS A 14 3.31 -7.81 -1.92
C LYS A 14 2.02 -7.24 -1.35
N ASP A 15 1.63 -7.64 -0.14
CA ASP A 15 0.52 -7.02 0.57
C ASP A 15 1.09 -6.04 1.58
N GLY A 16 0.77 -4.75 1.42
CA GLY A 16 1.20 -3.68 2.32
C GLY A 16 0.87 -3.96 3.80
N LYS A 17 -0.19 -4.73 4.09
CA LYS A 17 -0.59 -5.11 5.46
C LYS A 17 0.39 -6.09 6.12
N ASN A 18 1.11 -6.87 5.32
CA ASN A 18 2.03 -7.90 5.77
C ASN A 18 3.50 -7.45 5.75
N LEU A 19 3.78 -6.18 5.42
CA LEU A 19 5.12 -5.58 5.45
C LEU A 19 5.87 -5.79 6.78
N PRO A 20 5.25 -5.71 7.97
CA PRO A 20 5.94 -5.99 9.24
C PRO A 20 6.47 -7.42 9.31
N ALA A 21 5.63 -8.41 8.99
CA ALA A 21 6.00 -9.83 8.98
C ALA A 21 7.03 -10.15 7.88
N ALA A 22 6.90 -9.51 6.72
CA ALA A 22 7.88 -9.61 5.64
C ALA A 22 9.26 -9.10 6.08
N THR A 23 9.29 -7.96 6.78
CA THR A 23 10.53 -7.35 7.28
C THR A 23 11.18 -8.22 8.35
N GLU A 24 10.39 -8.84 9.23
CA GLU A 24 10.90 -9.78 10.24
C GLU A 24 11.59 -10.98 9.60
N GLN A 25 10.97 -11.62 8.59
CA GLN A 25 11.60 -12.72 7.86
C GLN A 25 12.86 -12.27 7.11
N PHE A 26 12.82 -11.08 6.50
CA PHE A 26 13.97 -10.52 5.81
C PHE A 26 15.15 -10.26 6.75
N GLU A 27 14.91 -9.69 7.94
CA GLU A 27 15.98 -9.45 8.92
C GLU A 27 16.63 -10.75 9.44
N ALA A 28 15.86 -11.83 9.56
CA ALA A 28 16.40 -13.14 9.91
C ALA A 28 17.37 -13.68 8.83
N ILE A 29 17.05 -13.49 7.55
CA ILE A 29 17.93 -13.84 6.43
C ILE A 29 19.15 -12.93 6.40
N LEU A 30 18.94 -11.64 6.61
CA LEU A 30 20.00 -10.65 6.59
C LEU A 30 21.02 -10.89 7.69
N ALA A 31 20.58 -11.35 8.86
CA ALA A 31 21.45 -11.75 9.95
C ALA A 31 22.35 -12.92 9.56
N GLN A 32 21.81 -13.93 8.85
CA GLN A 32 22.60 -15.05 8.31
C GLN A 32 23.63 -14.56 7.28
N VAL A 33 23.20 -13.79 6.29
CA VAL A 33 24.09 -13.26 5.24
C VAL A 33 25.18 -12.37 5.83
N ARG A 34 24.89 -11.62 6.90
CA ARG A 34 25.87 -10.76 7.56
C ARG A 34 27.02 -11.54 8.19
N THR A 35 26.78 -12.78 8.63
CA THR A 35 27.83 -13.65 9.17
C THR A 35 28.80 -14.13 8.09
N GLU A 36 28.31 -14.32 6.86
CA GLU A 36 29.12 -14.80 5.73
C GLU A 36 29.77 -13.65 4.94
N SER A 37 29.04 -12.56 4.75
CA SER A 37 29.46 -11.39 3.98
C SER A 37 28.80 -10.11 4.50
N PRO A 38 29.52 -9.32 5.33
CA PRO A 38 29.01 -8.03 5.82
C PRO A 38 28.65 -7.06 4.69
N THR A 39 29.46 -7.01 3.62
CA THR A 39 29.20 -6.18 2.44
C THR A 39 27.97 -6.66 1.68
N GLY A 40 27.82 -7.98 1.52
CA GLY A 40 26.63 -8.56 0.87
C GLY A 40 25.35 -8.24 1.64
N ALA A 41 25.38 -8.34 2.97
CA ALA A 41 24.25 -7.96 3.81
C ALA A 41 23.92 -6.47 3.72
N MET A 42 24.92 -5.59 3.62
CA MET A 42 24.67 -4.16 3.44
C MET A 42 23.93 -3.87 2.13
N LEU A 43 24.39 -4.46 1.02
CA LEU A 43 23.73 -4.30 -0.29
C LEU A 43 22.32 -4.91 -0.31
N LEU A 44 22.15 -6.09 0.29
CA LEU A 44 20.87 -6.76 0.37
C LEU A 44 19.85 -5.93 1.17
N ARG A 45 20.27 -5.31 2.29
CA ARG A 45 19.44 -4.39 3.07
C ARG A 45 18.97 -3.21 2.22
N GLN A 46 19.87 -2.65 1.41
CA GLN A 46 19.55 -1.50 0.57
C GLN A 46 18.53 -1.86 -0.52
N LEU A 47 18.70 -3.02 -1.18
CA LEU A 47 17.72 -3.54 -2.15
C LEU A 47 16.35 -3.77 -1.52
N TRP A 48 16.29 -4.28 -0.29
CA TRP A 48 15.04 -4.48 0.42
C TRP A 48 14.32 -3.17 0.74
N GLN A 49 15.04 -2.14 1.16
CA GLN A 49 14.46 -0.82 1.42
C GLN A 49 13.80 -0.23 0.18
N GLU A 50 14.48 -0.33 -0.97
CA GLU A 50 13.91 0.11 -2.25
C GLU A 50 12.67 -0.69 -2.64
N TYR A 51 12.71 -2.01 -2.46
CA TYR A 51 11.56 -2.86 -2.75
C TYR A 51 10.33 -2.50 -1.87
N VAL A 52 10.52 -2.31 -0.56
CA VAL A 52 9.44 -1.90 0.35
C VAL A 52 8.89 -0.52 -0.02
N SER A 53 9.75 0.42 -0.43
CA SER A 53 9.35 1.75 -0.88
C SER A 53 8.40 1.66 -2.09
N ILE A 54 8.72 0.81 -3.07
CA ILE A 54 7.88 0.56 -4.25
C ILE A 54 6.52 -0.03 -3.83
N GLN A 55 6.50 -1.03 -2.95
CA GLN A 55 5.24 -1.67 -2.52
C GLN A 55 4.33 -0.70 -1.76
N ARG A 56 4.89 0.14 -0.89
CA ARG A 56 4.13 1.20 -0.20
C ARG A 56 3.58 2.22 -1.16
N SER A 57 4.33 2.56 -2.21
CA SER A 57 3.88 3.48 -3.25
C SER A 57 2.70 2.90 -4.04
N ALA A 58 2.74 1.61 -4.40
CA ALA A 58 1.63 0.94 -5.07
C ALA A 58 0.36 0.93 -4.21
N THR A 59 0.48 0.54 -2.94
CA THR A 59 -0.64 0.54 -1.98
C THR A 59 -1.17 1.97 -1.75
N PHE A 60 -0.29 2.97 -1.73
CA PHE A 60 -0.67 4.37 -1.59
C PHE A 60 -1.49 4.86 -2.79
N TRP A 61 -1.06 4.56 -4.02
CA TRP A 61 -1.79 4.94 -5.24
C TRP A 61 -3.17 4.29 -5.33
N GLU A 62 -3.29 3.02 -4.92
CA GLU A 62 -4.57 2.32 -4.86
C GLU A 62 -5.54 3.02 -3.89
N ASN A 63 -5.10 3.27 -2.66
CA ASN A 63 -5.91 3.97 -1.66
C ASN A 63 -6.30 5.40 -2.09
N MET A 64 -5.39 6.10 -2.77
CA MET A 64 -5.66 7.44 -3.31
C MET A 64 -6.74 7.39 -4.38
N SER A 65 -6.65 6.44 -5.32
CA SER A 65 -7.64 6.26 -6.39
C SER A 65 -9.02 5.90 -5.83
N ASP A 66 -9.09 5.04 -4.82
CA ASP A 66 -10.34 4.69 -4.13
C ASP A 66 -10.95 5.90 -3.42
N ALA A 67 -10.12 6.72 -2.76
CA ALA A 67 -10.58 7.95 -2.12
C ALA A 67 -11.11 8.98 -3.13
N GLU A 68 -10.43 9.14 -4.28
CA GLU A 68 -10.87 10.01 -5.36
C GLU A 68 -12.21 9.56 -5.95
N LYS A 69 -12.38 8.25 -6.16
CA LYS A 69 -13.64 7.68 -6.62
C LYS A 69 -14.79 7.96 -5.66
N GLY A 70 -14.57 7.72 -4.36
CA GLY A 70 -15.58 7.99 -3.33
C GLY A 70 -15.93 9.48 -3.20
N LEU A 71 -14.95 10.37 -3.40
CA LEU A 71 -15.20 11.82 -3.46
C LEU A 71 -16.07 12.19 -4.68
N SER A 72 -15.73 11.65 -5.84
CA SER A 72 -16.45 11.91 -7.10
C SER A 72 -17.92 11.48 -7.00
N GLU A 73 -18.17 10.29 -6.44
CA GLU A 73 -19.53 9.76 -6.23
C GLU A 73 -20.36 10.68 -5.31
N LYS A 74 -19.77 11.15 -4.20
CA LYS A 74 -20.45 12.09 -3.28
C LYS A 74 -20.73 13.44 -3.93
N MET A 75 -19.82 13.95 -4.75
CA MET A 75 -20.02 15.21 -5.48
C MET A 75 -21.16 15.07 -6.51
N ALA A 76 -21.20 13.96 -7.24
CA ALA A 76 -22.28 13.69 -8.18
C ALA A 76 -23.64 13.60 -7.47
N GLU A 77 -23.71 12.88 -6.35
CA GLU A 77 -24.92 12.78 -5.54
C GLU A 77 -25.39 14.15 -5.03
N SER A 78 -24.47 14.94 -4.45
CA SER A 78 -24.76 16.30 -3.98
C SER A 78 -25.30 17.20 -5.08
N ASN A 79 -24.72 17.13 -6.28
CA ASN A 79 -25.16 17.92 -7.43
C ASN A 79 -26.59 17.53 -7.86
N VAL A 80 -26.90 16.24 -7.92
CA VAL A 80 -28.27 15.76 -8.22
C VAL A 80 -29.26 16.23 -7.15
N GLN A 81 -28.90 16.18 -5.87
CA GLN A 81 -29.75 16.66 -4.78
C GLN A 81 -29.99 18.17 -4.88
N LEU A 82 -28.94 18.96 -5.17
CA LEU A 82 -29.04 20.40 -5.41
C LEU A 82 -29.98 20.72 -6.57
N GLN A 83 -29.86 20.03 -7.71
CA GLN A 83 -30.76 20.21 -8.85
C GLN A 83 -32.22 19.90 -8.49
N ARG A 84 -32.46 18.81 -7.75
CA ARG A 84 -33.81 18.45 -7.28
C ARG A 84 -34.38 19.51 -6.33
N ASN A 85 -33.58 20.00 -5.39
CA ASN A 85 -34.00 21.04 -4.46
C ASN A 85 -34.31 22.35 -5.20
N TYR A 86 -33.50 22.71 -6.19
CA TYR A 86 -33.74 23.89 -7.02
C TYR A 86 -35.04 23.77 -7.82
N MET A 87 -35.29 22.63 -8.47
CA MET A 87 -36.55 22.39 -9.18
C MET A 87 -37.77 22.48 -8.27
N ARG A 88 -37.67 21.94 -7.04
CA ARG A 88 -38.74 22.03 -6.05
C ARG A 88 -39.02 23.49 -5.67
N LEU A 89 -37.97 24.26 -5.37
CA LEU A 89 -38.09 25.67 -5.00
C LEU A 89 -38.75 26.50 -6.10
N VAL A 90 -38.45 26.22 -7.38
CA VAL A 90 -39.05 26.91 -8.53
C VAL A 90 -40.53 26.54 -8.71
N GLN A 91 -40.93 25.30 -8.36
CA GLN A 91 -42.33 24.86 -8.44
C GLN A 91 -43.20 25.36 -7.28
N GLU A 92 -42.59 25.70 -6.15
CA GLU A 92 -43.27 26.25 -4.97
C GLU A 92 -43.49 27.78 -5.04
N GLN A 93 -42.94 28.47 -6.04
CA GLN A 93 -43.13 29.90 -6.33
C GLN A 93 -44.18 30.12 -7.41
#